data_AF-A0AAE9NUZ5-F1
#
_entry.id   AF-A0AAE9NUZ5-F1
#
_cell.length_a   1.000
_cell.length_b   1.000
_cell.length_c   1.000
_cell.angle_alpha   90.00
_cell.angle_beta   90.00
_cell.angle_gamma   90.00
#
_symmetry.space_group_name_H-M   'P 1'
#
loop_
_entity.id
_entity.type
_entity.pdbx_description
1 polymer ?
#
loop_
_entity_poly.entity_id
_entity_poly.type
_entity_poly.pdbx_seq_one_letter_code
_entity_poly.pdbx_strand_id
1 'polypeptide(L)'
;MHNRLVRVSLPDGMQWRYRYDAVGRRIQKVREGQVPSAQAVARVAYRWDGDQLIGRQQYYADGSAVREVQWVYEPGGCYHTGNI
;
A
#
# COMPACT_ATOMS: atom_id res chain seq x y z
N MET A 1 -21.04 11.91 3.52
CA MET A 1 -20.74 10.67 4.28
C MET A 1 -19.78 9.84 3.43
N HIS A 2 -18.50 9.72 3.79
CA HIS A 2 -17.54 8.99 2.96
C HIS A 2 -17.35 7.57 3.51
N ASN A 3 -17.86 6.57 2.78
CA ASN A 3 -17.63 5.14 3.01
C ASN A 3 -16.13 4.82 2.81
N ARG A 4 -15.31 5.12 3.82
CA ARG A 4 -13.91 4.73 3.85
C ARG A 4 -13.82 3.41 4.59
N LEU A 5 -13.21 2.42 3.95
CA LEU A 5 -13.08 1.08 4.48
C LEU A 5 -11.97 1.10 5.53
N VAL A 6 -12.32 1.38 6.78
CA VAL A 6 -11.34 1.63 7.86
C VAL A 6 -10.63 0.33 8.28
N ARG A 7 -11.34 -0.81 8.21
CA ARG A 7 -10.85 -2.10 8.70
C ARG A 7 -11.43 -3.26 7.88
N VAL A 8 -10.59 -4.21 7.50
CA VAL A 8 -11.03 -5.56 7.05
C VAL A 8 -10.52 -6.56 8.07
N SER A 9 -11.41 -7.35 8.63
CA SER A 9 -11.06 -8.53 9.42
C SER A 9 -11.20 -9.75 8.51
N LEU A 10 -10.11 -10.48 8.32
CA LEU A 10 -10.11 -11.79 7.68
C LEU A 10 -10.54 -12.86 8.69
N PRO A 11 -11.13 -13.99 8.26
CA PRO A 11 -11.58 -15.06 9.15
C PRO A 11 -10.46 -15.65 10.03
N ASP A 12 -9.22 -15.54 9.56
CA ASP A 12 -8.00 -15.96 10.27
C ASP A 12 -7.60 -15.04 11.44
N GLY A 13 -8.48 -14.10 11.84
CA GLY A 13 -8.19 -13.09 12.87
C GLY A 13 -7.28 -11.95 12.39
N MET A 14 -6.78 -12.04 11.15
CA MET A 14 -5.91 -11.05 10.54
C MET A 14 -6.67 -9.78 10.20
N GLN A 15 -6.14 -8.62 10.59
CA GLN A 15 -6.83 -7.35 10.37
C GLN A 15 -6.00 -6.43 9.50
N TRP A 16 -6.64 -5.72 8.58
CA TRP A 16 -6.01 -4.64 7.82
C TRP A 16 -6.61 -3.33 8.23
N ARG A 17 -5.76 -2.40 8.65
CA ARG A 17 -6.11 -1.00 8.87
C ARG A 17 -5.67 -0.16 7.70
N TYR A 18 -6.57 0.68 7.22
CA TYR A 18 -6.31 1.57 6.08
C TYR A 18 -6.19 3.02 6.56
N ARG A 19 -5.18 3.72 6.06
CA ARG A 19 -5.05 5.18 6.23
C ARG A 19 -5.34 5.86 4.91
N TYR A 20 -6.06 6.97 5.02
CA TYR A 20 -6.47 7.78 3.90
C TYR A 20 -5.98 9.21 4.09
N ASP A 21 -5.70 9.92 2.99
CA ASP A 21 -5.44 11.35 3.03
C ASP A 21 -6.76 12.16 3.18
N ALA A 22 -6.64 13.49 3.21
CA ALA A 22 -7.76 14.41 3.37
C ALA A 22 -8.83 14.23 2.27
N VAL A 23 -8.39 14.03 1.02
CA VAL A 23 -9.27 13.84 -0.15
C VAL A 23 -9.82 12.41 -0.26
N GLY A 24 -9.39 11.48 0.59
CA GLY A 24 -9.96 10.13 0.69
C GLY A 24 -9.23 9.06 -0.09
N ARG A 25 -8.02 9.33 -0.58
CA ARG A 25 -7.17 8.33 -1.25
C ARG A 25 -6.40 7.53 -0.22
N ARG A 26 -6.20 6.26 -0.50
CA ARG A 26 -5.51 5.33 0.39
C ARG A 26 -4.01 5.56 0.32
N ILE A 27 -3.41 6.01 1.42
CA ILE A 27 -1.96 6.26 1.53
C ILE A 27 -1.23 5.10 2.21
N GLN A 28 -1.95 4.27 2.98
CA GLN A 28 -1.33 3.14 3.68
C GLN A 28 -2.35 2.03 3.96
N LYS A 29 -1.87 0.79 3.98
CA LYS A 29 -2.51 -0.32 4.70
C LYS A 29 -1.51 -1.03 5.59
N VAL A 30 -1.91 -1.37 6.80
CA VAL A 30 -1.08 -2.08 7.79
C VAL A 30 -1.86 -3.28 8.32
N ARG A 31 -1.20 -4.42 8.41
CA ARG A 31 -1.69 -5.61 9.08
C ARG A 31 -1.56 -5.41 10.58
N GLU A 32 -2.67 -5.56 11.28
CA GLU A 32 -2.75 -5.57 12.72
C GLU A 32 -3.09 -7.00 13.18
N GLY A 33 -2.57 -7.39 14.34
CA GLY A 33 -2.74 -8.74 14.90
C GLY A 33 -1.60 -9.69 14.55
N GLN A 34 -1.89 -10.99 14.59
CA GLN A 34 -0.90 -12.03 14.40
C GLN A 34 -0.45 -12.09 12.94
N VAL A 35 0.85 -11.92 12.72
CA VAL A 35 1.50 -12.13 11.42
C VAL A 35 2.07 -13.54 11.38
N PRO A 36 1.90 -14.30 10.29
CA PRO A 36 2.32 -15.70 10.23
C PRO A 36 3.83 -15.88 10.25
N SER A 37 4.60 -14.84 9.91
CA SER A 37 6.06 -14.81 9.98
C SER A 37 6.58 -13.38 9.92
N ALA A 38 7.82 -13.16 10.36
CA ALA A 38 8.55 -11.91 10.17
C ALA A 38 8.64 -11.51 8.69
N GLN A 39 8.77 -12.48 7.77
CA GLN A 39 8.78 -12.28 6.31
C GLN A 39 7.37 -12.23 5.69
N ALA A 40 6.31 -12.07 6.48
CA ALA A 40 4.99 -11.79 5.92
C ALA A 40 4.86 -10.29 5.61
N VAL A 41 4.29 -9.94 4.45
CA VAL A 41 3.98 -8.53 4.15
C VAL A 41 3.01 -8.01 5.21
N ALA A 42 3.46 -7.01 5.97
CA ALA A 42 2.69 -6.41 7.06
C ALA A 42 2.28 -4.98 6.75
N ARG A 43 2.98 -4.27 5.86
CA ARG A 43 2.63 -2.88 5.52
C ARG A 43 2.79 -2.63 4.04
N VAL A 44 1.87 -1.83 3.49
CA VAL A 44 1.96 -1.31 2.14
C VAL A 44 1.68 0.19 2.18
N ALA A 45 2.63 0.98 1.70
CA ALA A 45 2.50 2.42 1.52
C ALA A 45 2.22 2.74 0.04
N TYR A 46 1.41 3.76 -0.21
CA TYR A 46 1.05 4.24 -1.53
C TYR A 46 1.46 5.71 -1.68
N ARG A 47 2.08 6.05 -2.81
CA ARG A 47 2.49 7.41 -3.17
C ARG A 47 1.66 7.87 -4.36
N TRP A 48 1.12 9.07 -4.25
CA TRP A 48 0.25 9.69 -5.25
C TRP A 48 0.85 11.03 -5.68
N ASP A 49 0.73 11.36 -6.97
CA ASP A 49 1.01 12.67 -7.56
C ASP A 49 -0.26 13.16 -8.27
N GLY A 50 -0.83 14.27 -7.81
CA GLY A 50 -2.20 14.62 -8.21
C GLY A 50 -3.13 13.43 -7.95
N ASP A 51 -3.95 13.03 -8.94
CA ASP A 51 -4.82 11.84 -8.86
C ASP A 51 -4.11 10.52 -9.27
N GLN A 52 -2.83 10.58 -9.62
CA GLN A 52 -2.11 9.45 -10.19
C GLN A 52 -1.33 8.68 -9.12
N LEU A 53 -1.45 7.35 -9.11
CA LEU A 53 -0.67 6.50 -8.20
C LEU A 53 0.74 6.30 -8.75
N ILE A 54 1.69 7.11 -8.28
CA ILE A 54 3.08 7.04 -8.75
C ILE A 54 3.92 5.99 -8.02
N GLY A 55 3.48 5.44 -6.88
CA GLY A 55 4.33 4.53 -6.13
C GLY A 55 3.63 3.63 -5.13
N ARG A 56 4.28 2.50 -4.83
CA ARG A 56 3.83 1.49 -3.88
C ARG A 56 5.05 0.81 -3.29
N GLN A 57 5.15 0.88 -1.97
CA GLN A 57 6.23 0.22 -1.23
C GLN A 57 5.64 -0.79 -0.26
N GLN A 58 6.18 -2.00 -0.24
CA GLN A 58 5.75 -3.09 0.63
C GLN A 58 6.85 -3.37 1.65
N TYR A 59 6.43 -3.66 2.88
CA TYR A 59 7.31 -3.98 3.99
C TYR A 59 6.87 -5.27 4.67
N TYR A 60 7.85 -6.05 5.07
CA TYR A 60 7.69 -7.22 5.92
C TYR A 60 7.33 -6.80 7.35
N ALA A 61 6.96 -7.78 8.18
CA ALA A 61 6.60 -7.54 9.56
C ALA A 61 7.80 -7.13 10.44
N ASP A 62 9.01 -7.51 10.05
CA ASP A 62 10.26 -7.05 10.67
C ASP A 62 10.62 -5.60 10.29
N GLY A 63 9.88 -4.99 9.35
CA GLY A 63 10.09 -3.62 8.88
C GLY A 63 11.00 -3.52 7.66
N SER A 64 11.59 -4.61 7.18
CA SER A 64 12.42 -4.60 5.98
C SER A 64 11.57 -4.39 4.72
N ALA A 65 12.13 -3.72 3.71
CA ALA A 65 11.45 -3.46 2.46
C ALA A 65 11.39 -4.75 1.62
N VAL A 66 10.19 -5.12 1.16
CA VAL A 66 9.97 -6.30 0.31
C VAL A 66 10.19 -5.94 -1.14
N ARG A 67 9.50 -4.89 -1.55
CA ARG A 67 9.42 -4.47 -2.94
C ARG A 67 8.91 -3.05 -3.01
N GLU A 68 9.57 -2.28 -3.84
CA GLU A 68 9.06 -1.01 -4.32
C GLU A 68 8.64 -1.14 -5.79
N VAL A 69 7.57 -0.45 -6.15
CA VAL A 69 7.15 -0.26 -7.53
C VAL A 69 6.85 1.22 -7.69
N GLN A 70 7.38 1.82 -8.75
CA GLN A 70 7.09 3.18 -9.16
C GLN A 70 6.41 3.16 -10.53
N TRP A 71 5.38 3.98 -10.69
CA TRP A 71 4.69 4.18 -11.96
C TRP A 71 5.02 5.58 -12.44
N VAL A 72 5.54 5.67 -13.66
CA VAL A 72 5.76 6.93 -14.36
C VAL A 72 4.69 7.02 -15.44
N TYR A 73 3.87 8.07 -15.36
CA TYR A 73 2.84 8.36 -16.34
C TYR A 73 3.29 9.60 -17.12
N GLU A 74 3.65 9.42 -18.39
CA GLU A 74 3.92 10.53 -19.29
C GLU A 74 2.68 10.86 -20.13
N PRO A 75 2.34 12.14 -20.32
CA PRO A 75 1.29 12.54 -21.25
C PRO A 75 1.76 12.28 -22.68
N GLY A 76 1.53 11.06 -23.19
CA GLY A 76 1.84 10.70 -24.57
C GLY A 76 2.19 9.23 -24.83
N GLY A 77 2.45 8.42 -23.81
CA GLY A 77 2.75 7.00 -24.04
C GLY A 77 3.37 6.32 -22.83
N CYS A 78 2.93 5.10 -22.56
CA CYS A 78 3.36 4.30 -21.42
C CYS A 78 4.72 3.66 -21.73
N TYR A 79 5.78 3.98 -20.99
CA TYR A 79 6.94 3.11 -20.88
C TYR A 79 7.15 2.64 -19.44
N HIS A 80 7.21 1.33 -19.28
CA HIS A 80 7.62 0.67 -18.06
C HIS A 80 9.13 0.84 -17.90
N THR A 81 9.58 1.83 -17.13
CA THR A 81 10.97 1.83 -16.65
C THR A 81 11.04 0.94 -15.40
N GLY A 82 11.22 -0.36 -15.66
CA GLY A 82 11.67 -1.29 -14.63
C GLY A 82 13.19 -1.25 -14.53
N ASN A 83 13.71 -0.76 -13.40
CA ASN A 83 15.00 -1.10 -12.78
C ASN A 83 15.12 -0.25 -11.50
N ILE A 84 15.53 -0.74 -10.33
CA ILE A 84 16.51 -1.77 -9.96
C ILE A 84 15.98 -2.55 -8.75
#